data_AF-A0A9X1LTD4-F1
#
_entry.id   AF-A0A9X1LTD4-F1
#
_cell.length_a   1.000
_cell.length_b   1.000
_cell.length_c   1.000
_cell.angle_alpha   90.00
_cell.angle_beta   90.00
_cell.angle_gamma   90.00
#
_symmetry.space_group_name_H-M   'P 1'
#
loop_
_entity.id
_entity.type
_entity.pdbx_description
1 polymer ?
#
loop_
_entity_poly.entity_id
_entity_poly.type
_entity_poly.pdbx_seq_one_letter_code
_entity_poly.pdbx_strand_id
1 'polypeptide(L)'
;MTENTHIHRLLDQAFQGVDMTPDAQDLKEEVRANLMARADELETAGRSSSDAAREAVAELGDVRDLLGEQTDAVAPTRADSYAALQQRYRVKPRAGFVVRVVVWAIVAVVGITLGILGATGVLPLPLGPEIALFGFASSALGLLVGDALTQETTTNHPMPQRRAGGYALATFLAAYGLGFGGLVAFGALPMWGIVFAALGVIASIILFAFLGASQTNRQKAWTRQAQAREPENRFEREPEAAARFGIYTVGIWTLTFAAIAVLVFTVGWWWAPVAFAVGFALWMFVLARMLFAPEKKS
;
A
#
# COMPACT_ATOMS: atom_id res chain seq x y z
N MET A 1 -34.01 -50.40 -4.02
CA MET A 1 -34.42 -49.23 -3.18
C MET A 1 -34.04 -49.39 -1.69
N THR A 2 -33.32 -50.46 -1.33
CA THR A 2 -32.82 -50.76 0.04
C THR A 2 -31.34 -50.37 0.26
N GLU A 3 -30.62 -50.08 -0.82
CA GLU A 3 -29.18 -49.84 -0.92
C GLU A 3 -28.73 -48.56 -0.18
N ASN A 4 -29.47 -47.46 -0.37
CA ASN A 4 -29.16 -46.16 0.22
C ASN A 4 -29.22 -46.16 1.76
N THR A 5 -30.15 -46.91 2.35
CA THR A 5 -30.42 -46.85 3.80
C THR A 5 -29.30 -47.46 4.65
N HIS A 6 -28.60 -48.48 4.14
CA HIS A 6 -27.53 -49.14 4.88
C HIS A 6 -26.25 -48.30 4.92
N ILE A 7 -25.88 -47.65 3.81
CA ILE A 7 -24.71 -46.76 3.73
C ILE A 7 -24.92 -45.53 4.61
N HIS A 8 -26.09 -44.90 4.57
CA HIS A 8 -26.39 -43.73 5.42
C HIS A 8 -26.23 -44.04 6.91
N ARG A 9 -26.78 -45.18 7.36
CA ARG A 9 -26.69 -45.57 8.78
C ARG A 9 -25.26 -45.85 9.22
N LEU A 10 -24.46 -46.51 8.39
CA LEU A 10 -23.07 -46.83 8.70
C LEU A 10 -22.17 -45.60 8.67
N LEU A 11 -22.42 -44.67 7.75
CA LEU A 11 -21.73 -43.39 7.67
C LEU A 11 -22.04 -42.48 8.86
N ASP A 12 -23.31 -42.41 9.28
CA ASP A 12 -23.71 -41.65 10.46
C ASP A 12 -23.08 -42.20 11.74
N GLN A 13 -22.90 -43.53 11.81
CA GLN A 13 -22.21 -44.18 12.91
C GLN A 13 -20.69 -43.90 12.89
N ALA A 14 -20.07 -43.85 11.71
CA ALA A 14 -18.65 -43.53 11.56
C ALA A 14 -18.32 -42.07 11.95
N PHE A 15 -19.26 -41.15 11.75
CA PHE A 15 -19.14 -39.73 12.13
C PHE A 15 -19.70 -39.43 13.53
N GLN A 16 -20.04 -40.45 14.32
CA GLN A 16 -20.60 -40.26 15.65
C GLN A 16 -19.54 -39.71 16.62
N GLY A 17 -19.77 -38.49 17.13
CA GLY A 17 -18.83 -37.82 18.05
C GLY A 17 -17.78 -36.92 17.38
N VAL A 18 -17.92 -36.66 16.07
CA VAL A 18 -17.17 -35.61 15.36
C VAL A 18 -17.97 -34.30 15.43
N ASP A 19 -17.29 -33.19 15.77
CA ASP A 19 -17.89 -31.85 15.71
C ASP A 19 -18.22 -31.49 14.25
N MET A 20 -19.50 -31.26 13.97
CA MET A 20 -19.99 -31.01 12.61
C MET A 20 -19.72 -29.56 12.16
N THR A 21 -18.48 -29.30 11.77
CA THR A 21 -18.04 -28.07 11.09
C THR A 21 -18.40 -28.13 9.59
N PRO A 22 -18.39 -27.00 8.85
CA PRO A 22 -18.63 -27.00 7.41
C PRO A 22 -17.72 -27.98 6.64
N ASP A 23 -16.44 -28.04 7.02
CA ASP A 23 -15.46 -28.94 6.40
C ASP A 23 -15.78 -30.42 6.70
N ALA A 24 -16.22 -30.74 7.93
CA ALA A 24 -16.65 -32.09 8.30
C ALA A 24 -17.92 -32.53 7.55
N GLN A 25 -18.80 -31.57 7.22
CA GLN A 25 -20.00 -31.84 6.44
C GLN A 25 -19.67 -32.11 4.96
N ASP A 26 -18.76 -31.32 4.37
CA ASP A 26 -18.32 -31.53 2.99
C ASP A 26 -17.58 -32.86 2.83
N LEU A 27 -16.69 -33.21 3.77
CA LEU A 27 -16.04 -34.53 3.79
C LEU A 27 -17.04 -35.68 3.86
N LYS A 28 -18.10 -35.52 4.67
CA LYS A 28 -19.13 -36.54 4.80
C LYS A 28 -19.88 -36.77 3.48
N GLU A 29 -20.13 -35.72 2.71
CA GLU A 29 -20.76 -35.84 1.38
C GLU A 29 -19.81 -36.45 0.34
N GLU A 30 -18.52 -36.10 0.37
CA GLU A 30 -17.51 -36.68 -0.53
C GLU A 30 -17.30 -38.19 -0.26
N VAL A 31 -17.12 -38.56 1.02
CA VAL A 31 -16.96 -39.96 1.43
C VAL A 31 -18.22 -40.75 1.11
N ARG A 32 -19.42 -40.16 1.26
CA ARG A 32 -20.67 -40.80 0.85
C ARG A 32 -20.65 -41.18 -0.63
N ALA A 33 -20.30 -40.25 -1.51
CA ALA A 33 -20.28 -40.50 -2.94
C ALA A 33 -19.29 -41.62 -3.31
N ASN A 34 -18.11 -41.62 -2.71
CA ASN A 34 -17.09 -42.64 -2.94
C ASN A 34 -17.49 -44.01 -2.39
N LEU A 35 -18.12 -44.07 -1.21
CA LEU A 35 -18.60 -45.34 -0.64
C LEU A 35 -19.74 -45.95 -1.46
N MET A 36 -20.62 -45.13 -2.02
CA MET A 36 -21.67 -45.61 -2.93
C MET A 36 -21.06 -46.22 -4.20
N ALA A 37 -20.12 -45.50 -4.84
CA ALA A 37 -19.43 -46.01 -6.02
C ALA A 37 -18.68 -47.33 -5.73
N ARG A 38 -18.03 -47.43 -4.56
CA ARG A 38 -17.29 -48.63 -4.16
C ARG A 38 -18.21 -49.80 -3.81
N ALA A 39 -19.36 -49.55 -3.20
CA ALA A 39 -20.37 -50.58 -2.95
C ALA A 39 -20.91 -51.14 -4.27
N ASP A 40 -21.24 -50.29 -5.24
CA ASP A 40 -21.72 -50.70 -6.57
C ASP A 40 -20.70 -51.59 -7.30
N GLU A 41 -19.39 -51.29 -7.18
CA GLU A 41 -18.32 -52.12 -7.73
C GLU A 41 -18.29 -53.52 -7.10
N LEU A 42 -18.42 -53.61 -5.77
CA LEU A 42 -18.42 -54.87 -5.04
C LEU A 42 -19.68 -55.71 -5.32
N GLU A 43 -20.84 -55.06 -5.50
CA GLU A 43 -22.07 -55.71 -5.93
C GLU A 43 -21.95 -56.26 -7.35
N THR A 44 -21.34 -55.48 -8.27
CA THR A 44 -21.05 -55.92 -9.64
C THR A 44 -20.07 -57.11 -9.66
N ALA A 45 -19.17 -57.20 -8.68
CA ALA A 45 -18.29 -58.34 -8.45
C ALA A 45 -18.99 -59.55 -7.79
N GLY A 46 -20.31 -59.48 -7.56
CA GLY A 46 -21.14 -60.59 -7.09
C GLY A 46 -21.36 -60.65 -5.58
N ARG A 47 -21.05 -59.59 -4.83
CA ARG A 47 -21.34 -59.51 -3.39
C ARG A 47 -22.80 -59.12 -3.12
N SER A 48 -23.31 -59.52 -1.96
CA SER A 48 -24.62 -59.07 -1.49
C SER A 48 -24.54 -57.59 -1.08
N SER A 49 -25.61 -56.83 -1.29
CA SER A 49 -25.64 -55.39 -1.00
C SER A 49 -25.24 -55.04 0.44
N SER A 50 -25.66 -55.87 1.41
CA SER A 50 -25.30 -55.68 2.82
C SER A 50 -23.83 -55.96 3.12
N ASP A 51 -23.19 -56.87 2.37
CA ASP A 51 -21.79 -57.22 2.56
C ASP A 51 -20.88 -56.23 1.82
N ALA A 52 -21.27 -55.80 0.62
CA ALA A 52 -20.61 -54.76 -0.15
C ALA A 52 -20.52 -53.44 0.64
N ALA A 53 -21.63 -53.00 1.25
CA ALA A 53 -21.65 -51.79 2.08
C ALA A 53 -20.76 -51.92 3.34
N ARG A 54 -20.71 -53.10 3.96
CA ARG A 54 -19.89 -53.34 5.16
C ARG A 54 -18.40 -53.39 4.83
N GLU A 55 -18.06 -54.00 3.70
CA GLU A 55 -16.69 -54.09 3.19
C GLU A 55 -16.17 -52.72 2.74
N ALA A 56 -16.97 -51.95 2.01
CA ALA A 56 -16.62 -50.57 1.62
C ALA A 56 -16.37 -49.65 2.83
N VAL A 57 -17.19 -49.76 3.89
CA VAL A 57 -16.97 -48.99 5.13
C VAL A 57 -15.76 -49.48 5.92
N ALA A 58 -15.45 -50.78 5.88
CA ALA A 58 -14.26 -51.33 6.52
C ALA A 58 -12.96 -50.90 5.80
N GLU A 59 -13.00 -50.73 4.48
CA GLU A 59 -11.88 -50.20 3.68
C GLU A 59 -11.56 -48.71 4.00
N LEU A 60 -12.54 -47.94 4.51
CA LEU A 60 -12.37 -46.51 4.82
C LEU A 60 -11.42 -46.23 6.00
N GLY A 61 -11.25 -47.18 6.93
CA GLY A 61 -10.42 -46.99 8.13
C GLY A 61 -11.01 -46.04 9.18
N ASP A 62 -10.19 -45.52 10.09
CA ASP A 62 -10.62 -44.57 11.12
C ASP A 62 -10.80 -43.16 10.51
N VAL A 63 -12.06 -42.71 10.41
CA VAL A 63 -12.42 -41.39 9.87
C VAL A 63 -11.75 -40.24 10.64
N ARG A 64 -11.40 -40.47 11.91
CA ARG A 64 -10.73 -39.47 12.75
C ARG A 64 -9.30 -39.23 12.31
N ASP A 65 -8.62 -40.25 11.79
CA ASP A 65 -7.30 -40.10 11.18
C ASP A 65 -7.40 -39.30 9.87
N LEU A 66 -8.44 -39.53 9.06
CA LEU A 66 -8.69 -38.74 7.84
C LEU A 66 -8.98 -37.26 8.13
N LEU A 67 -9.74 -36.97 9.18
CA LEU A 67 -9.97 -35.60 9.65
C LEU A 67 -8.69 -34.97 10.23
N GLY A 68 -7.86 -35.74 10.93
CA GLY A 68 -6.55 -35.30 11.42
C GLY A 68 -5.59 -34.99 10.28
N GLU A 69 -5.53 -35.85 9.27
CA GLU A 69 -4.70 -35.66 8.07
C GLU A 69 -5.21 -34.53 7.19
N GLN A 70 -6.52 -34.27 7.07
CA GLN A 70 -7.03 -33.08 6.36
C GLN A 70 -6.83 -31.78 7.15
N THR A 71 -6.77 -31.84 8.49
CA THR A 71 -6.41 -30.68 9.29
C THR A 71 -4.94 -30.29 9.06
N ASP A 72 -4.07 -31.28 8.81
CA ASP A 72 -2.64 -31.08 8.53
C ASP A 72 -2.31 -30.94 7.03
N ALA A 73 -3.12 -31.51 6.14
CA ALA A 73 -2.99 -31.47 4.69
C ALA A 73 -4.10 -30.60 4.10
N VAL A 74 -3.73 -29.34 3.85
CA VAL A 74 -4.52 -28.32 3.14
C VAL A 74 -5.58 -27.64 4.01
N ALA A 75 -5.12 -27.00 5.10
CA ALA A 75 -5.55 -25.63 5.30
C ALA A 75 -5.37 -24.90 3.95
N PRO A 76 -6.43 -24.34 3.33
CA PRO A 76 -6.34 -23.70 2.03
C PRO A 76 -5.19 -22.72 2.13
N THR A 77 -4.13 -22.94 1.34
CA THR A 77 -2.87 -22.18 1.40
C THR A 77 -3.22 -20.74 1.69
N ARG A 78 -2.99 -20.36 2.96
CA ARG A 78 -3.28 -19.06 3.56
C ARG A 78 -3.12 -18.02 2.47
N ALA A 79 -4.25 -17.49 1.96
CA ALA A 79 -4.35 -16.63 0.79
C ALA A 79 -3.03 -15.88 0.59
N ASP A 80 -2.27 -16.20 -0.48
CA ASP A 80 -0.89 -15.73 -0.70
C ASP A 80 -0.72 -14.34 -0.07
N SER A 81 -0.06 -14.30 1.10
CA SER A 81 0.03 -13.05 1.86
C SER A 81 0.55 -11.95 0.94
N TYR A 82 0.16 -10.69 1.15
CA TYR A 82 0.60 -9.58 0.28
C TYR A 82 2.11 -9.60 0.03
N ALA A 83 2.90 -9.96 1.06
CA ALA A 83 4.34 -10.15 0.97
C ALA A 83 4.76 -11.27 -0.01
N ALA A 84 4.08 -12.43 0.00
CA ALA A 84 4.33 -13.52 -0.94
C ALA A 84 3.99 -13.11 -2.39
N LEU A 85 2.87 -12.43 -2.60
CA LEU A 85 2.50 -11.87 -3.91
C LEU A 85 3.54 -10.84 -4.40
N GLN A 86 4.01 -9.97 -3.50
CA GLN A 86 5.02 -8.96 -3.81
C GLN A 86 6.36 -9.59 -4.20
N GLN A 87 6.76 -10.69 -3.57
CA GLN A 87 7.95 -11.45 -3.95
C GLN A 87 7.78 -12.14 -5.31
N ARG A 88 6.60 -12.74 -5.56
CA ARG A 88 6.28 -13.42 -6.82
C ARG A 88 6.28 -12.48 -8.03
N TYR A 89 5.69 -11.28 -7.89
CA TYR A 89 5.61 -10.28 -8.95
C TYR A 89 6.74 -9.26 -8.93
N ARG A 90 7.82 -9.52 -8.16
CA ARG A 90 8.90 -8.56 -7.95
C ARG A 90 9.55 -8.16 -9.27
N VAL A 91 9.46 -6.87 -9.60
CA VAL A 91 10.14 -6.29 -10.76
C VAL A 91 11.48 -5.70 -10.29
N LYS A 92 12.57 -6.13 -10.92
CA LYS A 92 13.90 -5.55 -10.68
C LYS A 92 14.04 -4.25 -11.48
N PRO A 93 14.52 -3.15 -10.87
CA PRO A 93 14.83 -1.92 -11.61
C PRO A 93 15.87 -2.18 -12.70
N ARG A 94 15.78 -1.44 -13.80
CA ARG A 94 16.78 -1.49 -14.87
C ARG A 94 18.10 -0.90 -14.35
N ALA A 95 19.24 -1.55 -14.63
CA ALA A 95 20.55 -1.06 -14.18
C ALA A 95 20.83 0.38 -14.64
N GLY A 96 20.49 0.71 -15.89
CA GLY A 96 20.63 2.07 -16.42
C GLY A 96 19.76 3.11 -15.69
N PHE A 97 18.59 2.72 -15.19
CA PHE A 97 17.77 3.61 -14.35
C PHE A 97 18.47 3.92 -13.03
N VAL A 98 19.03 2.91 -12.36
CA VAL A 98 19.75 3.09 -11.08
C VAL A 98 20.94 4.02 -11.26
N VAL A 99 21.72 3.83 -12.33
CA VAL A 99 22.87 4.70 -12.64
C VAL A 99 22.42 6.15 -12.85
N ARG A 100 21.37 6.38 -13.67
CA ARG A 100 20.85 7.73 -13.89
C ARG A 100 20.35 8.39 -12.61
N VAL A 101 19.60 7.66 -11.78
CA VAL A 101 19.13 8.14 -10.48
C VAL A 101 20.29 8.61 -9.60
N VAL A 102 21.35 7.82 -9.51
CA VAL A 102 22.54 8.18 -8.72
C VAL A 102 23.23 9.41 -9.29
N VAL A 103 23.43 9.48 -10.61
CA VAL A 103 24.04 10.64 -11.27
C VAL A 103 23.21 11.90 -11.04
N TRP A 104 21.89 11.85 -11.24
CA TRP A 104 21.02 13.00 -11.00
C TRP A 104 20.96 13.42 -9.53
N ALA A 105 20.96 12.46 -8.60
CA ALA A 105 21.04 12.78 -7.18
C ALA A 105 22.35 13.50 -6.82
N ILE A 106 23.48 13.05 -7.35
CA ILE A 106 24.79 13.71 -7.14
C ILE A 106 24.77 15.11 -7.73
N VAL A 107 24.31 15.28 -8.97
CA VAL A 107 24.23 16.61 -9.63
C VAL A 107 23.30 17.55 -8.85
N ALA A 108 22.16 17.05 -8.37
CA ALA A 108 21.24 17.84 -7.56
C ALA A 108 21.89 18.29 -6.24
N VAL A 109 22.52 17.37 -5.51
CA VAL A 109 23.20 17.69 -4.24
C VAL A 109 24.33 18.69 -4.47
N VAL A 110 25.23 18.43 -5.42
CA VAL A 110 26.36 19.32 -5.71
C VAL A 110 25.88 20.70 -6.15
N GLY A 111 24.90 20.76 -7.06
CA GLY A 111 24.37 22.04 -7.53
C GLY A 111 23.66 22.85 -6.44
N ILE A 112 22.86 22.20 -5.58
CA ILE A 112 22.22 22.85 -4.43
C ILE A 112 23.28 23.35 -3.44
N THR A 113 24.22 22.49 -3.06
CA THR A 113 25.26 22.84 -2.08
C THR A 113 26.10 24.00 -2.57
N LEU A 114 26.62 23.94 -3.81
CA LEU A 114 27.43 25.03 -4.36
C LEU A 114 26.60 26.30 -4.59
N GLY A 115 25.33 26.18 -5.00
CA GLY A 115 24.42 27.31 -5.15
C GLY A 115 24.15 28.03 -3.82
N ILE A 116 23.94 27.28 -2.73
CA ILE A 116 23.75 27.86 -1.39
C ILE A 116 25.05 28.49 -0.88
N LEU A 117 26.20 27.84 -1.07
CA LEU A 117 27.49 28.42 -0.67
C LEU A 117 27.80 29.72 -1.44
N GLY A 118 27.42 29.77 -2.73
CA GLY A 118 27.42 30.99 -3.54
C GLY A 118 26.55 32.08 -2.94
N ALA A 119 25.25 31.78 -2.81
CA ALA A 119 24.24 32.73 -2.34
C ALA A 119 24.53 33.30 -0.95
N THR A 120 25.15 32.52 -0.06
CA THR A 120 25.53 32.95 1.30
C THR A 120 26.83 33.74 1.36
N GLY A 121 27.56 33.85 0.25
CA GLY A 121 28.86 34.51 0.17
C GLY A 121 30.03 33.71 0.73
N VAL A 122 29.81 32.46 1.15
CA VAL A 122 30.89 31.56 1.62
C VAL A 122 31.83 31.18 0.47
N LEU A 123 31.27 30.96 -0.71
CA LEU A 123 32.00 30.76 -1.95
C LEU A 123 31.68 31.95 -2.87
N PRO A 124 32.59 32.93 -3.04
CA PRO A 124 32.30 34.14 -3.81
C PRO A 124 32.18 33.80 -5.30
N LEU A 125 30.95 33.56 -5.74
CA LEU A 125 30.61 33.30 -7.13
C LEU A 125 29.93 34.53 -7.74
N PRO A 126 30.13 34.81 -9.03
CA PRO A 126 29.25 35.73 -9.74
C PRO A 126 27.82 35.16 -9.80
N LEU A 127 26.84 36.06 -9.90
CA LEU A 127 25.42 35.70 -9.92
C LEU A 127 25.05 34.70 -11.04
N GLY A 128 25.65 34.84 -12.23
CA GLY A 128 25.37 33.94 -13.37
C GLY A 128 25.62 32.46 -13.05
N PRO A 129 26.83 32.10 -12.59
CA PRO A 129 27.14 30.77 -12.06
C PRO A 129 26.19 30.27 -10.96
N GLU A 130 25.77 31.11 -10.02
CA GLU A 130 24.82 30.69 -8.97
C GLU A 130 23.46 30.30 -9.55
N ILE A 131 22.92 31.12 -10.46
CA ILE A 131 21.69 30.83 -11.19
C ILE A 131 21.84 29.52 -11.98
N ALA A 132 22.98 29.33 -12.65
CA ALA A 132 23.27 28.11 -13.40
C ALA A 132 23.32 26.87 -12.50
N LEU A 133 23.94 26.96 -11.31
CA LEU A 133 24.02 25.86 -10.34
C LEU A 133 22.62 25.43 -9.87
N PHE A 134 21.76 26.38 -9.51
CA PHE A 134 20.37 26.08 -9.17
C PHE A 134 19.59 25.51 -10.36
N GLY A 135 19.88 25.98 -11.58
CA GLY A 135 19.32 25.46 -12.82
C GLY A 135 19.67 24.00 -13.06
N PHE A 136 20.97 23.65 -12.99
CA PHE A 136 21.45 22.28 -13.12
C PHE A 136 20.87 21.37 -12.04
N ALA A 137 20.84 21.82 -10.79
CA ALA A 137 20.25 21.04 -9.71
C ALA A 137 18.76 20.78 -9.93
N SER A 138 18.02 21.81 -10.34
CA SER A 138 16.59 21.72 -10.60
C SER A 138 16.30 20.82 -11.80
N SER A 139 17.14 20.87 -12.85
CA SER A 139 17.03 19.96 -14.00
C SER A 139 17.28 18.52 -13.57
N ALA A 140 18.28 18.28 -12.73
CA ALA A 140 18.56 16.95 -12.20
C ALA A 140 17.39 16.41 -11.36
N LEU A 141 16.77 17.23 -10.50
CA LEU A 141 15.56 16.85 -9.75
C LEU A 141 14.37 16.55 -10.67
N GLY A 142 14.15 17.37 -11.70
CA GLY A 142 13.12 17.13 -12.69
C GLY A 142 13.32 15.80 -13.43
N LEU A 143 14.54 15.57 -13.94
CA LEU A 143 14.90 14.33 -14.63
C LEU A 143 14.78 13.11 -13.70
N LEU A 144 15.18 13.23 -12.44
CA LEU A 144 15.04 12.19 -11.42
C LEU A 144 13.57 11.77 -11.27
N VAL A 145 12.65 12.74 -11.13
CA VAL A 145 11.21 12.46 -11.02
C VAL A 145 10.65 11.86 -12.30
N GLY A 146 11.03 12.39 -13.48
CA GLY A 146 10.61 11.86 -14.76
C GLY A 146 11.05 10.40 -14.98
N ASP A 147 12.33 10.10 -14.73
CA ASP A 147 12.88 8.75 -14.80
C ASP A 147 12.17 7.81 -13.82
N ALA A 148 11.95 8.25 -12.57
CA ALA A 148 11.28 7.44 -11.56
C ALA A 148 9.84 7.08 -11.94
N LEU A 149 9.12 8.00 -12.60
CA LEU A 149 7.73 7.76 -13.02
C LEU A 149 7.61 6.88 -14.26
N THR A 150 8.61 6.90 -15.15
CA THR A 150 8.64 6.02 -16.34
C THR A 150 9.16 4.62 -16.01
N GLN A 151 9.81 4.44 -14.86
CA GLN A 151 10.28 3.14 -14.41
C GLN A 151 9.11 2.26 -13.96
N GLU A 152 9.04 1.05 -14.52
CA GLU A 152 8.11 0.04 -14.05
C GLU A 152 8.48 -0.43 -12.64
N THR A 153 7.47 -0.55 -11.78
CA THR A 153 7.62 -1.03 -10.40
C THR A 153 6.84 -2.33 -10.21
N THR A 154 7.08 -3.01 -9.08
CA THR A 154 6.34 -4.23 -8.71
C THR A 154 4.83 -3.98 -8.70
N THR A 155 4.37 -2.82 -8.22
CA THR A 155 2.95 -2.53 -8.00
C THR A 155 2.29 -1.70 -9.11
N ASN A 156 3.05 -0.92 -9.88
CA ASN A 156 2.53 0.02 -10.87
C ASN A 156 3.12 -0.18 -12.27
N HIS A 157 2.28 0.04 -13.28
CA HIS A 157 2.71 0.19 -14.67
C HIS A 157 3.49 1.50 -14.89
N PRO A 158 4.43 1.53 -15.85
CA PRO A 158 5.21 2.74 -16.15
C PRO A 158 4.29 3.86 -16.65
N MET A 159 4.57 5.10 -16.23
CA MET A 159 3.79 6.26 -16.67
C MET A 159 4.13 6.62 -18.13
N PRO A 160 3.15 7.03 -18.96
CA PRO A 160 3.42 7.52 -20.31
C PRO A 160 4.41 8.69 -20.30
N GLN A 161 5.37 8.69 -21.22
CA GLN A 161 6.47 9.66 -21.25
C GLN A 161 6.01 11.12 -21.23
N ARG A 162 4.93 11.45 -21.95
CA ARG A 162 4.39 12.83 -21.97
C ARG A 162 3.97 13.30 -20.57
N ARG A 163 3.33 12.45 -19.79
CA ARG A 163 2.88 12.79 -18.43
C ARG A 163 4.03 12.81 -17.45
N ALA A 164 4.93 11.84 -17.53
CA ALA A 164 6.15 11.82 -16.71
C ALA A 164 7.00 13.07 -16.97
N GLY A 165 7.11 13.50 -18.23
CA GLY A 165 7.75 14.77 -18.61
C GLY A 165 7.05 15.99 -18.02
N GLY A 166 5.71 15.98 -17.91
CA GLY A 166 4.96 17.01 -17.19
C GLY A 166 5.32 17.09 -15.71
N TYR A 167 5.43 15.94 -15.03
CA TYR A 167 5.86 15.90 -13.62
C TYR A 167 7.33 16.33 -13.45
N ALA A 168 8.20 15.95 -14.39
CA ALA A 168 9.59 16.40 -14.43
C ALA A 168 9.68 17.93 -14.57
N LEU A 169 8.90 18.52 -15.48
CA LEU A 169 8.83 19.96 -15.68
C LEU A 169 8.27 20.67 -14.44
N ALA A 170 7.20 20.16 -13.83
CA ALA A 170 6.63 20.72 -12.60
C ALA A 170 7.68 20.74 -11.48
N THR A 171 8.39 19.62 -11.29
CA THR A 171 9.47 19.51 -10.29
C THR A 171 10.60 20.50 -10.57
N PHE A 172 11.03 20.61 -11.83
CA PHE A 172 12.03 21.60 -12.25
C PHE A 172 11.58 23.03 -11.90
N LEU A 173 10.36 23.41 -12.27
CA LEU A 173 9.83 24.75 -12.02
C LEU A 173 9.70 25.06 -10.52
N ALA A 174 9.25 24.10 -9.72
CA ALA A 174 9.22 24.24 -8.27
C ALA A 174 10.63 24.44 -7.69
N ALA A 175 11.55 23.53 -7.97
CA ALA A 175 12.90 23.57 -7.44
C ALA A 175 13.64 24.84 -7.88
N TYR A 176 13.49 25.24 -9.15
CA TYR A 176 14.16 26.41 -9.69
C TYR A 176 13.55 27.71 -9.18
N GLY A 177 12.22 27.77 -9.07
CA GLY A 177 11.53 28.89 -8.42
C GLY A 177 11.95 29.07 -6.96
N LEU A 178 12.07 27.97 -6.21
CA LEU A 178 12.61 27.99 -4.84
C LEU A 178 14.08 28.41 -4.80
N GLY A 179 14.90 27.97 -5.76
CA GLY A 179 16.29 28.42 -5.90
C GLY A 179 16.40 29.94 -6.10
N PHE A 180 15.57 30.51 -6.98
CA PHE A 180 15.44 31.97 -7.13
C PHE A 180 14.97 32.65 -5.84
N GLY A 181 14.01 32.06 -5.14
CA GLY A 181 13.56 32.55 -3.83
C GLY A 181 14.69 32.57 -2.81
N GLY A 182 15.52 31.53 -2.79
CA GLY A 182 16.72 31.44 -1.96
C GLY A 182 17.73 32.53 -2.29
N LEU A 183 18.04 32.75 -3.58
CA LEU A 183 18.93 33.82 -4.01
C LEU A 183 18.47 35.20 -3.56
N VAL A 184 17.16 35.49 -3.62
CA VAL A 184 16.60 36.75 -3.11
C VAL A 184 16.70 36.80 -1.58
N ALA A 185 16.36 35.70 -0.89
CA ALA A 185 16.38 35.63 0.57
C ALA A 185 17.78 35.82 1.17
N PHE A 186 18.83 35.34 0.49
CA PHE A 186 20.23 35.54 0.89
C PHE A 186 20.83 36.85 0.38
N GLY A 187 20.07 37.67 -0.36
CA GLY A 187 20.53 38.97 -0.85
C GLY A 187 21.42 38.90 -2.10
N ALA A 188 21.58 37.73 -2.72
CA ALA A 188 22.30 37.57 -3.98
C ALA A 188 21.53 38.16 -5.18
N LEU A 189 20.20 38.22 -5.09
CA LEU A 189 19.32 38.90 -6.05
C LEU A 189 18.55 40.07 -5.42
N PRO A 190 18.28 41.12 -6.21
CA PRO A 190 17.41 42.21 -5.76
C PRO A 190 15.98 41.71 -5.52
N MET A 191 15.25 42.41 -4.64
CA MET A 191 13.89 42.02 -4.22
C MET A 191 12.90 41.79 -5.36
N TRP A 192 13.01 42.53 -6.48
CA TRP A 192 12.12 42.33 -7.63
C TRP A 192 12.30 40.95 -8.29
N GLY A 193 13.44 40.29 -8.08
CA GLY A 193 13.71 38.92 -8.53
C GLY A 193 12.75 37.88 -7.94
N ILE A 194 12.02 38.20 -6.87
CA ILE A 194 10.98 37.34 -6.28
C ILE A 194 9.87 37.01 -7.27
N VAL A 195 9.66 37.84 -8.31
CA VAL A 195 8.70 37.58 -9.38
C VAL A 195 9.03 36.29 -10.11
N PHE A 196 10.30 36.00 -10.39
CA PHE A 196 10.70 34.75 -11.04
C PHE A 196 10.48 33.54 -10.14
N ALA A 197 10.75 33.67 -8.85
CA ALA A 197 10.47 32.64 -7.86
C ALA A 197 8.97 32.32 -7.81
N ALA A 198 8.13 33.36 -7.71
CA ALA A 198 6.68 33.23 -7.67
C ALA A 198 6.12 32.58 -8.95
N LEU A 199 6.56 33.02 -10.14
CA LEU A 199 6.14 32.44 -11.41
C LEU A 199 6.49 30.95 -11.51
N GLY A 200 7.71 30.56 -11.10
CA GLY A 200 8.13 29.16 -11.10
C GLY A 200 7.28 28.29 -10.17
N VAL A 201 7.08 28.74 -8.93
CA VAL A 201 6.30 28.01 -7.93
C VAL A 201 4.82 27.92 -8.31
N ILE A 202 4.20 29.02 -8.76
CA ILE A 202 2.79 29.04 -9.17
C ILE A 202 2.58 28.14 -10.39
N ALA A 203 3.43 28.25 -11.42
CA ALA A 203 3.32 27.39 -12.61
C ALA A 203 3.47 25.91 -12.25
N SER A 204 4.40 25.58 -11.34
CA SER A 204 4.55 24.24 -10.81
C SER A 204 3.29 23.74 -10.09
N ILE A 205 2.71 24.54 -9.20
CA ILE A 205 1.48 24.17 -8.47
C ILE A 205 0.33 23.88 -9.43
N ILE A 206 0.12 24.76 -10.43
CA ILE A 206 -0.92 24.58 -11.44
C ILE A 206 -0.68 23.27 -12.20
N LEU A 207 0.56 23.00 -12.61
CA LEU A 207 0.91 21.81 -13.38
C LEU A 207 0.76 20.53 -12.56
N PHE A 208 1.22 20.50 -11.30
CA PHE A 208 1.01 19.38 -10.39
C PHE A 208 -0.48 19.13 -10.13
N ALA A 209 -1.27 20.18 -9.89
CA ALA A 209 -2.72 20.07 -9.68
C ALA A 209 -3.41 19.47 -10.92
N PHE A 210 -3.10 19.97 -12.12
CA PHE A 210 -3.63 19.43 -13.37
C PHE A 210 -3.24 17.97 -13.61
N LEU A 211 -1.95 17.62 -13.40
CA LEU A 211 -1.45 16.27 -13.61
C LEU A 211 -1.97 15.27 -12.58
N GLY A 212 -2.16 15.71 -11.33
CA GLY A 212 -2.74 14.92 -10.25
C GLY A 212 -4.24 14.68 -10.47
N ALA A 213 -5.00 15.74 -10.79
CA ALA A 213 -6.44 15.64 -11.03
C ALA A 213 -6.79 14.74 -12.23
N SER A 214 -5.93 14.73 -13.25
CA SER A 214 -6.12 13.89 -14.43
C SER A 214 -5.50 12.48 -14.32
N GLN A 215 -4.99 12.09 -13.14
CA GLN A 215 -4.26 10.83 -12.97
C GLN A 215 -5.22 9.64 -12.97
N THR A 216 -4.94 8.64 -13.82
CA THR A 216 -5.68 7.38 -13.85
C THR A 216 -4.97 6.31 -13.02
N ASN A 217 -5.73 5.30 -12.57
CA ASN A 217 -5.17 4.20 -11.82
C ASN A 217 -4.18 3.39 -12.68
N ARG A 218 -2.92 3.32 -12.25
CA ARG A 218 -1.83 2.59 -12.91
C ARG A 218 -1.41 1.31 -12.18
N GLN A 219 -2.12 0.94 -11.13
CA GLN A 219 -1.82 -0.26 -10.35
C GLN A 219 -2.06 -1.51 -11.19
N LYS A 220 -1.15 -2.47 -11.07
CA LYS A 220 -1.26 -3.77 -11.72
C LYS A 220 -2.47 -4.55 -11.19
N ALA A 221 -3.01 -5.43 -12.03
CA ALA A 221 -4.21 -6.21 -11.68
C ALA A 221 -4.04 -7.00 -10.38
N TRP A 222 -2.88 -7.63 -10.18
CA TRP A 222 -2.59 -8.37 -8.95
C TRP A 222 -2.60 -7.47 -7.72
N THR A 223 -2.08 -6.24 -7.80
CA THR A 223 -2.07 -5.27 -6.69
C THR A 223 -3.50 -4.91 -6.30
N ARG A 224 -4.37 -4.67 -7.31
CA ARG A 224 -5.78 -4.34 -7.10
C ARG A 224 -6.55 -5.52 -6.47
N GLN A 225 -6.28 -6.74 -6.93
CA GLN A 225 -6.87 -7.95 -6.37
C GLN A 225 -6.39 -8.23 -4.95
N ALA A 226 -5.10 -8.00 -4.67
CA ALA A 226 -4.55 -8.16 -3.33
C ALA A 226 -5.17 -7.16 -2.35
N GLN A 227 -5.32 -5.90 -2.76
CA GLN A 227 -5.98 -4.87 -1.94
C GLN A 227 -7.46 -5.18 -1.71
N ALA A 228 -8.17 -5.70 -2.71
CA ALA A 228 -9.57 -6.13 -2.54
C ALA A 228 -9.74 -7.33 -1.61
N ARG A 229 -8.66 -8.07 -1.31
CA ARG A 229 -8.64 -9.19 -0.36
C ARG A 229 -8.12 -8.78 1.01
N GLU A 230 -7.67 -7.55 1.20
CA GLU A 230 -7.32 -7.07 2.54
C GLU A 230 -8.61 -7.02 3.38
N PRO A 231 -8.59 -7.56 4.61
CA PRO A 231 -9.74 -7.51 5.48
C PRO A 231 -10.10 -6.05 5.75
N GLU A 232 -11.40 -5.75 5.69
CA GLU A 232 -11.89 -4.38 5.90
C GLU A 232 -11.33 -3.81 7.19
N ASN A 233 -10.77 -2.60 7.12
CA ASN A 233 -10.26 -1.90 8.28
C ASN A 233 -11.42 -1.50 9.19
N ARG A 234 -11.15 -1.25 10.48
CA ARG A 234 -12.21 -0.87 11.43
C ARG A 234 -13.03 0.34 10.97
N PHE A 235 -12.41 1.31 10.31
CA PHE A 235 -13.11 2.49 9.78
C PHE A 235 -14.10 2.16 8.65
N GLU A 236 -13.88 1.06 7.92
CA GLU A 236 -14.79 0.58 6.89
C GLU A 236 -15.96 -0.20 7.53
N ARG A 237 -15.67 -1.00 8.57
CA ARG A 237 -16.70 -1.73 9.33
C ARG A 237 -17.57 -0.82 10.20
N GLU A 238 -16.97 0.20 10.83
CA GLU A 238 -17.61 1.13 11.77
C GLU A 238 -17.53 2.57 11.23
N PRO A 239 -18.46 2.99 10.34
CA PRO A 239 -18.43 4.32 9.73
C PRO A 239 -18.52 5.45 10.78
N GLU A 240 -19.16 5.19 11.92
CA GLU A 240 -19.20 6.14 13.05
C GLU A 240 -17.81 6.42 13.64
N ALA A 241 -16.96 5.40 13.75
CA ALA A 241 -15.59 5.55 14.24
C ALA A 241 -14.77 6.40 13.26
N ALA A 242 -14.96 6.19 11.95
CA ALA A 242 -14.34 7.00 10.90
C ALA A 242 -14.79 8.47 10.96
N ALA A 243 -16.10 8.71 11.15
CA ALA A 243 -16.65 10.06 11.28
C ALA A 243 -16.08 10.79 12.52
N ARG A 244 -16.02 10.12 13.68
CA ARG A 244 -15.42 10.68 14.91
C ARG A 244 -13.95 10.98 14.72
N PHE A 245 -13.20 10.09 14.08
CA PHE A 245 -11.80 10.31 13.73
C PHE A 245 -11.62 11.56 12.85
N GLY A 246 -12.46 11.73 11.84
CA GLY A 246 -12.46 12.91 10.98
C GLY A 246 -12.71 14.20 11.75
N ILE A 247 -13.73 14.24 12.60
CA ILE A 247 -14.06 15.41 13.43
C ILE A 247 -12.89 15.75 14.36
N TYR A 248 -12.30 14.77 15.04
CA TYR A 248 -11.15 15.01 15.91
C TYR A 248 -9.92 15.47 15.14
N THR A 249 -9.67 14.93 13.95
CA THR A 249 -8.57 15.36 13.08
C THR A 249 -8.71 16.83 12.70
N VAL A 250 -9.89 17.24 12.24
CA VAL A 250 -10.16 18.65 11.89
C VAL A 250 -10.00 19.56 13.11
N GLY A 251 -10.55 19.17 14.26
CA GLY A 251 -10.42 19.93 15.51
C GLY A 251 -8.97 20.11 15.94
N ILE A 252 -8.18 19.03 15.96
CA ILE A 252 -6.76 19.05 16.34
C ILE A 252 -5.97 19.97 15.41
N TRP A 253 -6.11 19.83 14.09
CA TRP A 253 -5.34 20.64 13.14
C TRP A 253 -5.75 22.10 13.15
N THR A 254 -7.05 22.40 13.28
CA THR A 254 -7.53 23.78 13.41
C THR A 254 -6.93 24.45 14.64
N LEU A 255 -6.96 23.77 15.80
CA LEU A 255 -6.37 24.26 17.03
C LEU A 255 -4.84 24.42 16.91
N THR A 256 -4.18 23.46 16.25
CA THR A 256 -2.73 23.48 16.03
C THR A 256 -2.32 24.68 15.19
N PHE A 257 -3.01 24.95 14.08
CA PHE A 257 -2.71 26.11 13.23
C PHE A 257 -3.04 27.43 13.92
N ALA A 258 -4.13 27.50 14.69
CA ALA A 258 -4.43 28.67 15.50
C ALA A 258 -3.32 28.93 16.55
N ALA A 259 -2.84 27.89 17.23
CA ALA A 259 -1.73 27.98 18.18
C ALA A 259 -0.43 28.42 17.50
N ILE A 260 -0.10 27.87 16.32
CA ILE A 260 1.05 28.31 15.53
C ILE A 260 0.96 29.79 15.18
N ALA A 261 -0.20 30.25 14.70
CA ALA A 261 -0.39 31.66 14.37
C ALA A 261 -0.14 32.55 15.60
N VAL A 262 -0.74 32.20 16.75
CA VAL A 262 -0.51 32.91 18.02
C VAL A 262 0.97 32.92 18.40
N LEU A 263 1.66 31.77 18.34
CA LEU A 263 3.08 31.67 18.69
C LEU A 263 3.97 32.52 17.76
N VAL A 264 3.71 32.49 16.46
CA VAL A 264 4.44 33.29 15.47
C VAL A 264 4.33 34.77 15.78
N PHE A 265 3.14 35.26 16.15
CA PHE A 265 2.91 36.68 16.47
C PHE A 265 3.36 37.10 17.86
N THR A 266 3.48 36.18 18.83
CA THR A 266 3.77 36.52 20.23
C THR A 266 5.21 36.26 20.65
N VAL A 267 5.76 35.09 20.31
CA VAL A 267 7.09 34.64 20.77
C VAL A 267 8.05 34.42 19.60
N GLY A 268 7.54 34.46 18.37
CA GLY A 268 8.29 34.28 17.14
C GLY A 268 8.18 32.86 16.58
N TRP A 269 8.57 32.74 15.31
CA TRP A 269 8.35 31.55 14.48
C TRP A 269 9.12 30.29 14.94
N TRP A 270 10.16 30.43 15.77
CA TRP A 270 10.93 29.32 16.36
C TRP A 270 10.10 28.36 17.24
N TRP A 271 8.95 28.80 17.76
CA TRP A 271 8.08 27.95 18.59
C TRP A 271 7.00 27.23 17.79
N ALA A 272 6.78 27.60 16.52
CA ALA A 272 5.80 26.94 15.65
C ALA A 272 6.02 25.42 15.50
N PRO A 273 7.27 24.90 15.37
CA PRO A 273 7.51 23.46 15.30
C PRO A 273 7.05 22.70 16.54
N VAL A 274 7.11 23.31 17.73
CA VAL A 274 6.67 22.67 18.98
C VAL A 274 5.16 22.45 18.97
N ALA A 275 4.38 23.49 18.61
CA ALA A 275 2.93 23.36 18.48
C ALA A 275 2.55 22.32 17.41
N PHE A 276 3.26 22.31 16.27
CA PHE A 276 3.05 21.31 15.23
C PHE A 276 3.30 19.88 15.74
N ALA A 277 4.40 19.66 16.47
CA ALA A 277 4.73 18.35 17.04
C ALA A 277 3.68 17.89 18.06
N VAL A 278 3.18 18.78 18.90
CA VAL A 278 2.08 18.48 19.85
C VAL A 278 0.80 18.11 19.11
N GLY A 279 0.40 18.88 18.11
CA GLY A 279 -0.76 18.57 17.26
C GLY A 279 -0.64 17.21 16.58
N PHE A 280 0.53 16.92 16.02
CA PHE A 280 0.82 15.63 15.40
C PHE A 280 0.75 14.47 16.41
N ALA A 281 1.34 14.62 17.60
CA ALA A 281 1.30 13.60 18.64
C ALA A 281 -0.14 13.30 19.11
N LEU A 282 -0.96 14.34 19.31
CA LEU A 282 -2.38 14.18 19.64
C LEU A 282 -3.14 13.45 18.54
N TRP A 283 -2.90 13.80 17.28
CA TRP A 283 -3.51 13.14 16.14
C TRP A 283 -3.14 11.66 16.06
N MET A 284 -1.86 11.31 16.25
CA MET A 284 -1.39 9.92 16.30
C MET A 284 -1.98 9.13 17.46
N PHE A 285 -2.10 9.75 18.63
CA PHE A 285 -2.76 9.12 19.78
C PHE A 285 -4.23 8.80 19.48
N VAL A 286 -4.97 9.74 18.90
CA VAL A 286 -6.36 9.52 18.50
C VAL A 286 -6.48 8.42 17.44
N LEU A 287 -5.61 8.44 16.43
CA LEU A 287 -5.58 7.41 15.38
C LEU A 287 -5.34 6.02 15.97
N ALA A 288 -4.31 5.86 16.81
CA ALA A 288 -3.98 4.58 17.43
C ALA A 288 -5.13 4.07 18.31
N ARG A 289 -5.71 4.95 19.13
CA ARG A 289 -6.80 4.58 20.04
C ARG A 289 -8.08 4.18 19.30
N MET A 290 -8.34 4.77 18.13
CA MET A 290 -9.53 4.43 17.33
C MET A 290 -9.31 3.20 16.45
N LEU A 291 -8.14 3.08 15.82
CA LEU A 291 -7.84 1.98 14.92
C LEU A 291 -7.71 0.65 15.68
N PHE A 292 -7.15 0.67 16.90
CA PHE A 292 -6.81 -0.54 17.66
C PHE A 292 -7.62 -0.74 18.97
N ALA A 293 -8.70 0.02 19.20
CA ALA A 293 -9.52 -0.21 20.39
C ALA A 293 -10.18 -1.62 20.35
N PRO A 294 -10.28 -2.32 21.49
CA PRO A 294 -10.84 -3.66 21.54
C PRO A 294 -12.26 -3.72 20.97
N GLU A 295 -12.57 -4.79 20.24
CA GLU A 295 -13.90 -5.04 19.68
C GLU A 295 -14.93 -5.11 20.80
N LYS A 296 -16.09 -4.45 20.61
CA LYS A 296 -17.22 -4.62 21.52
C LYS A 296 -17.71 -6.06 21.35
N LYS A 297 -17.53 -6.89 22.37
CA LYS A 297 -18.24 -8.18 22.46
C LYS A 297 -19.75 -7.86 22.50
N SER A 298 -20.47 -8.30 21.47
CA SER A 298 -21.94 -8.27 21.42
C SER A 298 -22.52 -9.32 22.36
#